data_AF-A0A355IPW3-F1
#
_entry.id   AF-A0A355IPW3-F1
#
_cell.length_a   1.000
_cell.length_b   1.000
_cell.length_c   1.000
_cell.angle_alpha   90.00
_cell.angle_beta   90.00
_cell.angle_gamma   90.00
#
_symmetry.space_group_name_H-M   'P 1'
#
loop_
_entity.id
_entity.type
_entity.pdbx_description
1 polymer ?
#
loop_
_entity_poly.entity_id
_entity_poly.type
_entity_poly.pdbx_seq_one_letter_code
_entity_poly.pdbx_strand_id
1 'polypeptide(L)'
;MKHSSGAVFRCFFLVVIVLLPAVSPTAWSLGGVLFAAEKPWRQGILVDEFIFKVAPFPESHAATLAETPDGLVAAWFGGLKERHEKVCIYVSRRLNGAWTEPIKVADGVLNDSTRYACWNPVLYQVPGGDLLLFYKIGPNVAGWTGWMKTSSDHGLTWSAPQALPEGVLGPIKNKPVQVGASLFCPSSTESRGWRVHFDLTPDNGKTWSKLGPINDGKTWNVI
;
A
#
# COMPACT_ATOMS: atom_id res chain seq x y z
N MET A 1 -24.59 30.88 3.89
CA MET A 1 -24.56 29.41 4.06
C MET A 1 -24.62 28.77 2.68
N LYS A 2 -23.47 28.38 2.12
CA LYS A 2 -23.40 27.62 0.87
C LYS A 2 -23.18 26.15 1.26
N HIS A 3 -24.17 25.32 0.97
CA HIS A 3 -24.04 23.87 1.04
C HIS A 3 -22.98 23.44 0.02
N SER A 4 -21.79 23.07 0.48
CA SER A 4 -20.83 22.32 -0.32
C SER A 4 -21.31 20.88 -0.37
N SER A 5 -21.85 20.49 -1.52
CA SER A 5 -22.04 19.09 -1.91
C SER A 5 -20.72 18.34 -1.74
N GLY A 6 -20.65 17.49 -0.70
CA GLY A 6 -19.53 16.60 -0.48
C GLY A 6 -19.34 15.70 -1.70
N ALA A 7 -18.22 15.86 -2.39
CA ALA A 7 -17.85 14.97 -3.47
C ALA A 7 -17.67 13.56 -2.90
N VAL A 8 -18.54 12.62 -3.30
CA VAL A 8 -18.35 11.19 -3.05
C VAL A 8 -17.23 10.73 -3.99
N PHE A 9 -15.99 10.81 -3.54
CA PHE A 9 -14.85 10.32 -4.30
C PHE A 9 -14.84 8.78 -4.26
N ARG A 10 -14.89 8.17 -5.45
CA ARG A 10 -14.71 6.73 -5.62
C ARG A 10 -13.22 6.40 -5.51
N CYS A 11 -12.76 6.04 -4.31
CA CYS A 11 -11.54 5.27 -4.20
C CYS A 11 -11.89 3.83 -4.58
N PHE A 12 -11.47 3.38 -5.77
CA PHE A 12 -11.65 1.98 -6.18
C PHE A 12 -10.74 1.11 -5.31
N PHE A 13 -11.31 0.55 -4.24
CA PHE A 13 -10.76 -0.62 -3.57
C PHE A 13 -11.44 -1.84 -4.18
N LEU A 14 -10.70 -2.61 -4.96
CA LEU A 14 -11.07 -3.99 -5.24
C LEU A 14 -10.13 -4.87 -4.41
N VAL A 15 -10.53 -5.17 -3.17
CA VAL A 15 -9.85 -6.20 -2.37
C VAL A 15 -10.38 -7.55 -2.84
N VAL A 16 -9.77 -8.10 -3.90
CA VAL A 16 -10.10 -9.43 -4.40
C VAL A 16 -9.40 -10.47 -3.51
N ILE A 17 -10.14 -11.16 -2.64
CA ILE A 17 -9.64 -12.35 -1.93
C ILE A 17 -10.07 -13.58 -2.75
N VAL A 18 -9.26 -14.05 -3.71
CA VAL A 18 -9.59 -15.23 -4.53
C VAL A 18 -9.21 -16.52 -3.82
N LEU A 19 -10.20 -17.39 -3.63
CA LEU A 19 -9.99 -18.85 -3.57
C LEU A 19 -10.68 -19.46 -4.79
N LEU A 20 -9.95 -20.27 -5.55
CA LEU A 20 -10.47 -20.91 -6.77
C LEU A 20 -11.16 -22.24 -6.44
N PRO A 21 -12.46 -22.40 -6.73
CA PRO A 21 -12.99 -23.70 -7.09
C PRO A 21 -13.26 -23.75 -8.59
N ALA A 22 -12.82 -24.85 -9.23
CA ALA A 22 -13.06 -25.14 -10.63
C ALA A 22 -14.52 -25.52 -10.87
N VAL A 23 -15.25 -24.81 -11.73
CA VAL A 23 -16.47 -25.35 -12.34
C VAL A 23 -16.69 -24.78 -13.75
N SER A 24 -16.86 -25.68 -14.71
CA SER A 24 -17.28 -25.47 -16.10
C SER A 24 -18.79 -25.25 -16.20
N PRO A 25 -19.29 -24.46 -17.18
CA PRO A 25 -20.70 -24.57 -17.56
C PRO A 25 -20.91 -24.75 -19.07
N THR A 26 -21.71 -25.76 -19.42
CA THR A 26 -22.53 -25.79 -20.63
C THR A 26 -23.99 -25.67 -20.22
N ALA A 27 -24.71 -24.66 -20.74
CA ALA A 27 -26.15 -24.72 -20.98
C ALA A 27 -26.63 -23.50 -21.80
N TRP A 28 -27.44 -23.76 -22.82
CA TRP A 28 -28.20 -22.78 -23.59
C TRP A 28 -29.65 -22.72 -23.05
N SER A 29 -30.29 -21.55 -23.06
CA SER A 29 -31.76 -21.46 -23.20
C SER A 29 -32.22 -20.14 -23.81
N LEU A 30 -33.22 -20.24 -24.69
CA LEU A 30 -33.95 -19.15 -25.37
C LEU A 30 -35.06 -18.63 -24.45
N GLY A 31 -35.11 -17.31 -24.21
CA GLY A 31 -36.28 -16.67 -23.63
C GLY A 31 -35.97 -15.47 -22.74
N GLY A 32 -35.99 -14.27 -23.33
CA GLY A 32 -36.57 -13.04 -22.75
C GLY A 32 -36.17 -12.53 -21.35
N VAL A 33 -35.19 -13.11 -20.67
CA VAL A 33 -34.66 -12.58 -19.41
C VAL A 33 -33.35 -11.87 -19.73
N LEU A 34 -33.27 -10.57 -19.42
CA LEU A 34 -31.99 -9.87 -19.31
C LEU A 34 -31.23 -10.52 -18.16
N PHE A 35 -30.46 -11.56 -18.45
CA PHE A 35 -29.40 -12.00 -17.58
C PHE A 35 -28.43 -10.82 -17.50
N ALA A 36 -28.40 -10.13 -16.35
CA ALA A 36 -27.25 -9.31 -16.02
C ALA A 36 -26.05 -10.23 -16.22
N ALA A 37 -25.19 -9.91 -17.20
CA ALA A 37 -24.08 -10.77 -17.56
C ALA A 37 -23.34 -11.13 -16.26
N GLU A 38 -23.31 -12.43 -15.94
CA GLU A 38 -22.46 -12.91 -14.86
C GLU A 38 -21.08 -12.35 -15.14
N LYS A 39 -20.59 -11.48 -14.26
CA LYS A 39 -19.32 -10.80 -14.45
C LYS A 39 -18.25 -11.81 -14.07
N PRO A 40 -17.63 -12.55 -15.00
CA PRO A 40 -16.79 -13.70 -14.64
C PRO A 40 -15.56 -13.24 -13.87
N TRP A 41 -15.14 -11.99 -14.09
CA TRP A 41 -14.08 -11.31 -13.32
C TRP A 41 -14.40 -11.12 -11.83
N ARG A 42 -15.67 -11.25 -11.41
CA ARG A 42 -16.06 -11.23 -9.99
C ARG A 42 -16.07 -12.62 -9.35
N GLN A 43 -15.87 -13.70 -10.13
CA GLN A 43 -15.75 -15.03 -9.56
C GLN A 43 -14.54 -15.07 -8.62
N GLY A 44 -14.77 -15.55 -7.40
CA GLY A 44 -13.76 -15.55 -6.34
C GLY A 44 -13.64 -14.24 -5.56
N ILE A 45 -14.42 -13.18 -5.84
CA ILE A 45 -14.48 -12.01 -4.93
C ILE A 45 -15.39 -12.36 -3.75
N LEU A 46 -14.80 -12.46 -2.55
CA LEU A 46 -15.57 -12.70 -1.32
C LEU A 46 -16.30 -11.43 -0.83
N VAL A 47 -15.64 -10.28 -0.92
CA VAL A 47 -16.14 -9.01 -0.41
C VAL A 47 -15.71 -7.87 -1.35
N ASP A 48 -16.64 -6.97 -1.66
CA ASP A 48 -16.40 -5.72 -2.40
C ASP A 48 -17.10 -4.59 -1.65
N GLU A 49 -16.32 -3.77 -0.96
CA GLU A 49 -16.82 -2.69 -0.12
C GLU A 49 -15.84 -1.51 -0.08
N PHE A 50 -16.38 -0.33 0.24
CA PHE A 50 -15.56 0.85 0.51
C PHE A 50 -14.98 0.78 1.92
N ILE A 51 -13.70 1.13 2.07
CA ILE A 51 -13.07 1.31 3.39
C ILE A 51 -13.68 2.51 4.13
N PHE A 52 -13.97 3.58 3.40
CA PHE A 52 -14.63 4.79 3.89
C PHE A 52 -15.43 5.44 2.76
N LYS A 53 -16.52 6.12 3.09
CA LYS A 53 -17.35 6.87 2.13
C LYS A 53 -17.08 8.37 2.15
N VAL A 54 -16.56 8.87 3.26
CA VAL A 54 -16.19 10.27 3.46
C VAL A 54 -14.73 10.29 3.84
N ALA A 55 -13.93 10.96 3.02
CA ALA A 55 -12.49 11.08 3.22
C ALA A 55 -12.15 12.45 3.82
N PRO A 56 -11.15 12.54 4.72
CA PRO A 56 -10.63 13.83 5.18
C PRO A 56 -9.73 14.53 4.14
N PHE A 57 -9.55 13.92 2.96
CA PHE A 57 -8.72 14.40 1.86
C PHE A 57 -9.44 14.22 0.51
N PRO A 58 -9.16 15.08 -0.48
CA PRO A 58 -9.77 14.96 -1.81
C PRO A 58 -9.11 13.89 -2.70
N GLU A 59 -7.83 13.53 -2.49
CA GLU A 59 -7.12 12.53 -3.28
C GLU A 59 -6.49 11.45 -2.42
N SER A 60 -6.48 10.21 -2.92
CA SER A 60 -5.80 9.06 -2.33
C SER A 60 -5.25 8.11 -3.38
N HIS A 61 -4.06 7.54 -3.15
CA HIS A 61 -3.39 6.67 -4.10
C HIS A 61 -2.39 5.70 -3.40
N ALA A 62 -1.86 4.74 -4.16
CA ALA A 62 -0.94 3.67 -3.74
C ALA A 62 -1.40 2.87 -2.50
N ALA A 63 -2.59 2.27 -2.60
CA ALA A 63 -3.12 1.43 -1.54
C ALA A 63 -2.34 0.12 -1.36
N THR A 64 -2.28 -0.35 -0.11
CA THR A 64 -1.72 -1.63 0.31
C THR A 64 -2.62 -2.25 1.38
N LEU A 65 -2.51 -3.58 1.57
CA LEU A 65 -3.34 -4.36 2.49
C LEU A 65 -2.49 -5.46 3.13
N ALA A 66 -2.57 -5.64 4.44
CA ALA A 66 -2.00 -6.79 5.14
C ALA A 66 -3.08 -7.50 5.96
N GLU A 67 -2.93 -8.81 6.11
CA GLU A 67 -3.67 -9.59 7.09
C GLU A 67 -2.85 -9.65 8.37
N THR A 68 -3.52 -9.48 9.50
CA THR A 68 -2.96 -9.51 10.85
C THR A 68 -3.81 -10.45 11.71
N PRO A 69 -3.33 -10.91 12.87
CA PRO A 69 -4.13 -11.70 13.81
C PRO A 69 -5.49 -11.10 14.17
N ASP A 70 -5.64 -9.77 14.19
CA ASP A 70 -6.90 -9.08 14.51
C ASP A 70 -7.81 -8.84 13.31
N GLY A 71 -7.31 -9.03 12.08
CA GLY A 71 -8.04 -8.75 10.85
C GLY A 71 -7.20 -8.06 9.79
N LEU A 72 -7.87 -7.43 8.81
CA LEU A 72 -7.18 -6.76 7.71
C LEU A 72 -6.76 -5.33 8.10
N VAL A 73 -5.61 -4.89 7.62
CA VAL A 73 -5.14 -3.51 7.74
C VAL A 73 -4.85 -2.98 6.35
N ALA A 74 -5.44 -1.84 6.01
CA ALA A 74 -5.19 -1.15 4.74
C ALA A 74 -4.46 0.16 5.01
N ALA A 75 -3.57 0.54 4.09
CA ALA A 75 -2.90 1.83 4.11
C ALA A 75 -2.84 2.44 2.71
N TRP A 76 -2.79 3.77 2.63
CA TRP A 76 -2.65 4.54 1.39
C TRP A 76 -2.10 5.92 1.73
N PHE A 77 -1.60 6.66 0.74
CA PHE A 77 -1.34 8.09 0.96
C PHE A 77 -2.55 8.91 0.52
N GLY A 78 -2.81 10.02 1.22
CA GLY A 78 -3.92 10.92 0.91
C GLY A 78 -3.61 12.38 1.24
N GLY A 79 -4.19 13.30 0.48
CA GLY A 79 -3.97 14.73 0.65
C GLY A 79 -4.69 15.59 -0.39
N LEU A 80 -4.32 16.87 -0.47
CA LEU A 80 -4.93 17.83 -1.40
C LEU A 80 -4.73 17.45 -2.87
N LYS A 81 -3.50 17.07 -3.21
CA LYS A 81 -3.10 16.54 -4.50
C LYS A 81 -1.84 15.72 -4.35
N GLU A 82 -1.61 14.76 -5.25
CA GLU A 82 -0.32 14.06 -5.31
C GLU A 82 0.86 15.07 -5.35
N ARG A 83 1.97 14.75 -4.65
CA ARG A 83 3.16 15.62 -4.42
C ARG A 83 2.98 16.78 -3.46
N HIS A 84 1.76 17.11 -3.02
CA HIS A 84 1.59 18.20 -2.07
C HIS A 84 2.29 17.88 -0.74
N GLU A 85 3.03 18.82 -0.17
CA GLU A 85 3.86 18.60 1.05
C GLU A 85 3.08 18.05 2.25
N LYS A 86 1.75 18.25 2.27
CA LYS A 86 0.83 17.79 3.32
C LYS A 86 0.18 16.42 3.02
N VAL A 87 0.60 15.72 1.96
CA VAL A 87 0.18 14.34 1.73
C VAL A 87 0.73 13.47 2.86
N CYS A 88 -0.16 12.70 3.48
CA CYS A 88 0.11 11.87 4.65
C CYS A 88 -0.20 10.39 4.35
N ILE A 89 0.30 9.49 5.18
CA ILE A 89 -0.14 8.08 5.16
C ILE A 89 -1.33 7.92 6.10
N TYR A 90 -2.38 7.28 5.60
CA TYR A 90 -3.57 6.90 6.36
C TYR A 90 -3.68 5.39 6.45
N VAL A 91 -4.27 4.93 7.56
CA VAL A 91 -4.53 3.52 7.85
C VAL A 91 -5.98 3.35 8.28
N SER A 92 -6.61 2.26 7.84
CA SER A 92 -7.85 1.74 8.39
C SER A 92 -7.70 0.25 8.68
N ARG A 93 -8.39 -0.23 9.70
CA ARG A 93 -8.42 -1.64 10.09
C ARG A 93 -9.81 -2.21 9.84
N ARG A 94 -9.90 -3.47 9.43
CA ARG A 94 -11.15 -4.20 9.26
C ARG A 94 -11.30 -5.18 10.40
N LEU A 95 -12.11 -4.79 11.39
CA LEU A 95 -12.36 -5.56 12.61
C LEU A 95 -13.81 -6.00 12.60
N ASN A 96 -14.08 -7.27 12.90
CA ASN A 96 -15.44 -7.82 13.00
C ASN A 96 -16.32 -7.50 11.77
N GLY A 97 -15.73 -7.51 10.58
CA GLY A 97 -16.44 -7.26 9.33
C GLY A 97 -16.65 -5.79 8.95
N ALA A 98 -16.15 -4.83 9.74
CA ALA A 98 -16.31 -3.39 9.47
C ALA A 98 -14.96 -2.67 9.45
N TRP A 99 -14.83 -1.67 8.57
CA TRP A 99 -13.66 -0.80 8.50
C TRP A 99 -13.73 0.32 9.54
N THR A 100 -12.61 0.60 10.20
CA THR A 100 -12.45 1.79 11.05
C THR A 100 -12.28 3.04 10.19
N GLU A 101 -12.63 4.19 10.75
CA GLU A 101 -12.30 5.48 10.15
C GLU A 101 -10.79 5.61 9.86
N PRO A 102 -10.39 6.28 8.76
CA PRO A 102 -9.00 6.51 8.45
C PRO A 102 -8.28 7.31 9.53
N ILE A 103 -7.18 6.75 10.05
CA ILE A 103 -6.27 7.45 10.96
C ILE A 103 -4.98 7.83 10.24
N LYS A 104 -4.48 9.05 10.48
CA LYS A 104 -3.20 9.50 9.93
C LYS A 104 -2.06 8.91 10.77
N VAL A 105 -1.12 8.21 10.14
CA VAL A 105 -0.01 7.51 10.85
C VAL A 105 1.38 8.06 10.52
N ALA A 106 1.53 8.78 9.41
CA ALA A 106 2.74 9.52 9.04
C ALA A 106 2.38 10.79 8.26
N ASP A 107 3.12 11.89 8.45
CA ASP A 107 2.75 13.20 7.93
C ASP A 107 3.89 13.99 7.26
N GLY A 108 5.05 13.35 7.10
CA GLY A 108 6.14 13.87 6.29
C GLY A 108 6.98 14.97 6.96
N VAL A 109 6.74 15.25 8.24
CA VAL A 109 7.57 16.18 9.03
C VAL A 109 8.91 15.53 9.32
N LEU A 110 9.99 16.18 8.87
CA LEU A 110 11.36 15.76 9.14
C LEU A 110 11.98 16.54 10.30
N ASN A 111 11.63 17.82 10.42
CA ASN A 111 12.01 18.72 11.51
C ASN A 111 11.08 19.96 11.50
N ASP A 112 11.35 20.95 12.35
CA ASP A 112 10.52 22.15 12.54
C ASP A 112 10.28 22.98 11.27
N SER A 113 11.20 22.94 10.30
CA SER A 113 11.11 23.75 9.07
C SER A 113 10.93 22.92 7.80
N THR A 114 11.16 21.60 7.86
CA THR A 114 11.13 20.72 6.69
C THR A 114 10.00 19.70 6.79
N ARG A 115 9.09 19.77 5.81
CA ARG A 115 8.05 18.77 5.55
C ARG A 115 8.02 18.44 4.07
N TYR A 116 7.84 17.17 3.75
CA TYR A 116 7.57 16.71 2.38
C TYR A 116 6.39 15.76 2.34
N ALA A 117 5.89 15.50 1.14
CA ALA A 117 4.84 14.51 0.93
C ALA A 117 5.29 13.12 1.41
N CYS A 118 4.37 12.37 2.01
CA CYS A 118 4.50 10.93 2.19
C CYS A 118 4.05 10.17 0.93
N TRP A 119 4.66 9.02 0.69
CA TRP A 119 4.48 8.26 -0.54
C TRP A 119 4.48 6.74 -0.32
N ASN A 120 3.82 6.04 -1.25
CA ASN A 120 3.81 4.60 -1.45
C ASN A 120 3.96 3.76 -0.16
N PRO A 121 2.91 3.72 0.68
CA PRO A 121 2.92 2.84 1.82
C PRO A 121 2.90 1.37 1.39
N VAL A 122 3.63 0.53 2.11
CA VAL A 122 3.64 -0.92 1.93
C VAL A 122 3.55 -1.55 3.31
N LEU A 123 2.49 -2.34 3.53
CA LEU A 123 2.29 -3.10 4.75
C LEU A 123 2.88 -4.50 4.60
N TYR A 124 3.53 -4.98 5.66
CA TYR A 124 4.01 -6.35 5.76
C TYR A 124 3.86 -6.85 7.20
N GLN A 125 3.07 -7.90 7.38
CA GLN A 125 2.92 -8.57 8.68
C GLN A 125 4.05 -9.58 8.85
N VAL A 126 4.97 -9.35 9.79
CA VAL A 126 5.99 -10.35 10.13
C VAL A 126 5.30 -11.57 10.73
N PRO A 127 5.60 -12.81 10.30
CA PRO A 127 5.03 -14.01 10.90
C PRO A 127 5.28 -14.05 12.41
N GLY A 128 4.21 -14.03 13.21
CA GLY A 128 4.28 -14.03 14.68
C GLY A 128 4.90 -12.77 15.30
N GLY A 129 5.05 -11.68 14.55
CA GLY A 129 5.71 -10.45 15.01
C GLY A 129 4.92 -9.18 14.69
N ASP A 130 5.65 -8.07 14.57
CA ASP A 130 5.07 -6.75 14.32
C ASP A 130 4.53 -6.60 12.89
N LEU A 131 3.54 -5.73 12.74
CA LEU A 131 3.16 -5.16 11.46
C LEU A 131 4.13 -4.04 11.08
N LEU A 132 4.77 -4.17 9.92
CA LEU A 132 5.66 -3.15 9.37
C LEU A 132 4.90 -2.28 8.37
N LEU A 133 5.13 -0.97 8.43
CA LEU A 133 4.70 0.02 7.44
C LEU A 133 5.94 0.70 6.86
N PHE A 134 6.27 0.37 5.62
CA PHE A 134 7.28 1.09 4.83
C PHE A 134 6.61 2.21 4.05
N TYR A 135 7.26 3.36 3.94
CA TYR A 135 6.77 4.51 3.18
C TYR A 135 7.94 5.44 2.86
N LYS A 136 7.72 6.43 1.99
CA LYS A 136 8.79 7.33 1.55
C LYS A 136 8.41 8.76 1.91
N ILE A 137 9.42 9.57 2.18
CA ILE A 137 9.26 11.02 2.36
C ILE A 137 10.18 11.70 1.35
N GLY A 138 9.65 12.67 0.61
CA GLY A 138 10.47 13.47 -0.30
C GLY A 138 9.66 14.34 -1.25
N PRO A 139 10.32 15.33 -1.90
CA PRO A 139 9.65 16.30 -2.78
C PRO A 139 9.20 15.68 -4.12
N ASN A 140 9.90 14.65 -4.58
CA ASN A 140 9.63 13.91 -5.81
C ASN A 140 10.35 12.55 -5.73
N VAL A 141 10.14 11.71 -6.74
CA VAL A 141 10.62 10.33 -6.72
C VAL A 141 12.14 10.21 -6.65
N ALA A 142 12.86 11.10 -7.34
CA ALA A 142 14.33 11.16 -7.27
C ALA A 142 14.85 11.65 -5.91
N GLY A 143 14.04 12.36 -5.13
CA GLY A 143 14.36 12.88 -3.80
C GLY A 143 13.74 12.09 -2.65
N TRP A 144 13.24 10.88 -2.90
CA TRP A 144 12.70 10.04 -1.83
C TRP A 144 13.78 9.54 -0.88
N THR A 145 13.41 9.49 0.39
CA THR A 145 14.10 8.76 1.46
C THR A 145 13.18 7.66 1.98
N GLY A 146 13.73 6.52 2.37
CA GLY A 146 12.98 5.39 2.92
C GLY A 146 12.70 5.58 4.41
N TRP A 147 11.48 5.23 4.82
CA TRP A 147 11.04 5.29 6.22
C TRP A 147 10.23 4.06 6.59
N MET A 148 10.26 3.72 7.88
CA MET A 148 9.49 2.63 8.45
C MET A 148 8.81 3.06 9.75
N LYS A 149 7.64 2.49 10.01
CA LYS A 149 7.01 2.42 11.34
C LYS A 149 6.63 0.97 11.60
N THR A 150 6.49 0.62 12.88
CA THR A 150 6.06 -0.71 13.33
C THR A 150 4.85 -0.59 14.23
N SER A 151 4.06 -1.65 14.29
CA SER A 151 2.93 -1.79 15.20
C SER A 151 2.94 -3.20 15.79
N SER A 152 3.01 -3.29 17.11
CA SER A 152 2.93 -4.54 17.87
C SER A 152 1.50 -4.93 18.27
N ASP A 153 0.53 -4.09 17.91
CA ASP A 153 -0.90 -4.20 18.23
C ASP A 153 -1.78 -4.10 16.97
N HIS A 154 -1.30 -4.73 15.89
CA HIS A 154 -2.07 -4.99 14.68
C HIS A 154 -2.64 -3.71 14.01
N GLY A 155 -1.83 -2.65 14.03
CA GLY A 155 -2.12 -1.35 13.42
C GLY A 155 -2.93 -0.40 14.29
N LEU A 156 -3.17 -0.72 15.57
CA LEU A 156 -3.86 0.18 16.52
C LEU A 156 -2.99 1.39 16.85
N THR A 157 -1.76 1.15 17.28
CA THR A 157 -0.76 2.17 17.55
C THR A 157 0.49 1.93 16.69
N TRP A 158 1.28 2.98 16.51
CA TRP A 158 2.46 2.95 15.65
C TRP A 158 3.65 3.60 16.34
N SER A 159 4.82 3.00 16.18
CA SER A 159 6.08 3.53 16.71
C SER A 159 6.46 4.89 16.10
N ALA A 160 7.47 5.54 16.68
CA ALA A 160 8.09 6.70 16.07
C ALA A 160 8.64 6.35 14.67
N PRO A 161 8.65 7.30 13.72
CA PRO A 161 9.19 7.05 12.40
C PRO A 161 10.70 6.74 12.47
N GLN A 162 11.11 5.66 11.81
CA GLN A 162 12.51 5.27 11.66
C GLN A 162 12.96 5.53 10.22
N ALA A 163 14.00 6.34 10.04
CA ALA A 163 14.65 6.51 8.75
C ALA A 163 15.41 5.22 8.37
N LEU A 164 15.31 4.80 7.11
CA LEU A 164 16.15 3.75 6.56
C LEU A 164 17.55 4.32 6.23
N PRO A 165 18.59 3.48 6.14
CA PRO A 165 19.92 3.93 5.74
C PRO A 165 19.91 4.67 4.40
N GLU A 166 20.86 5.58 4.21
CA GLU A 166 20.99 6.32 2.94
C GLU A 166 21.08 5.35 1.74
N GLY A 167 20.31 5.63 0.69
CA GLY A 167 20.23 4.79 -0.51
C GLY A 167 19.33 3.54 -0.39
N VAL A 168 18.70 3.32 0.76
CA VAL A 168 17.69 2.28 0.98
C VAL A 168 16.30 2.91 1.00
N LEU A 169 15.39 2.41 0.16
CA LEU A 169 14.01 2.89 0.10
C LEU A 169 13.02 1.85 0.65
N GLY A 170 13.48 0.62 0.86
CA GLY A 170 12.62 -0.50 1.20
C GLY A 170 11.72 -0.87 0.00
N PRO A 171 10.57 -1.52 0.23
CA PRO A 171 9.70 -1.93 -0.86
C PRO A 171 9.05 -0.70 -1.50
N ILE A 172 9.17 -0.50 -2.82
CA ILE A 172 8.63 0.70 -3.48
C ILE A 172 7.11 0.68 -3.54
N LYS A 173 6.49 -0.44 -3.93
CA LYS A 173 5.02 -0.60 -4.04
C LYS A 173 4.56 -2.02 -3.75
N ASN A 174 5.26 -3.03 -4.27
CA ASN A 174 4.89 -4.42 -4.04
C ASN A 174 5.33 -4.90 -2.65
N LYS A 175 4.58 -5.85 -2.08
CA LYS A 175 4.88 -6.42 -0.77
C LYS A 175 6.26 -7.10 -0.80
N PRO A 176 7.04 -6.98 0.28
CA PRO A 176 8.22 -7.82 0.45
C PRO A 176 7.87 -9.30 0.53
N VAL A 177 8.85 -10.15 0.22
CA VAL A 177 8.75 -11.61 0.36
C VAL A 177 9.80 -12.10 1.34
N GLN A 178 9.41 -12.92 2.32
CA GLN A 178 10.34 -13.58 3.22
C GLN A 178 11.02 -14.75 2.51
N VAL A 179 12.35 -14.76 2.50
CA VAL A 179 13.16 -15.88 1.99
C VAL A 179 14.23 -16.21 3.03
N GLY A 180 14.07 -17.35 3.70
CA GLY A 180 14.89 -17.69 4.87
C GLY A 180 14.71 -16.65 5.98
N ALA A 181 15.82 -16.15 6.52
CA ALA A 181 15.80 -15.08 7.53
C ALA A 181 15.54 -13.68 6.95
N SER A 182 15.71 -13.49 5.63
CA SER A 182 15.67 -12.16 5.03
C SER A 182 14.34 -11.81 4.38
N LEU A 183 13.91 -10.58 4.62
CA LEU A 183 12.83 -9.93 3.90
C LEU A 183 13.38 -9.28 2.64
N PHE A 184 12.93 -9.74 1.48
CA PHE A 184 13.31 -9.20 0.17
C PHE A 184 12.32 -8.11 -0.21
N CYS A 185 12.76 -6.86 -0.13
CA CYS A 185 11.93 -5.72 -0.47
C CYS A 185 12.16 -5.32 -1.94
N PRO A 186 11.18 -5.49 -2.83
CA PRO A 186 11.32 -5.10 -4.23
C PRO A 186 11.40 -3.57 -4.37
N SER A 187 12.50 -3.09 -4.94
CA SER A 187 12.83 -1.67 -4.99
C SER A 187 13.34 -1.24 -6.37
N SER A 188 13.41 0.06 -6.61
CA SER A 188 13.83 0.62 -7.89
C SER A 188 14.55 1.95 -7.72
N THR A 189 15.53 2.21 -8.59
CA THR A 189 16.15 3.54 -8.74
C THR A 189 15.82 4.13 -10.10
N GLU A 190 15.56 5.43 -10.14
CA GLU A 190 15.12 6.14 -11.36
C GLU A 190 16.19 7.02 -12.00
N SER A 191 17.40 7.02 -11.43
CA SER A 191 18.51 7.81 -11.96
C SER A 191 19.11 7.14 -13.20
N ARG A 192 18.79 7.70 -14.37
CA ARG A 192 19.24 7.28 -15.71
C ARG A 192 18.64 5.95 -16.16
N GLY A 193 17.31 5.87 -16.17
CA GLY A 193 16.52 4.68 -16.51
C GLY A 193 16.12 3.89 -15.26
N TRP A 194 14.99 3.19 -15.31
CA TRP A 194 14.48 2.44 -14.17
C TRP A 194 15.29 1.17 -13.98
N ARG A 195 15.87 1.00 -12.78
CA ARG A 195 16.61 -0.21 -12.40
C ARG A 195 16.00 -0.84 -11.17
N VAL A 196 15.49 -2.05 -11.34
CA VAL A 196 14.96 -2.89 -10.27
C VAL A 196 16.13 -3.49 -9.49
N HIS A 197 15.99 -3.48 -8.17
CA HIS A 197 16.88 -4.13 -7.23
C HIS A 197 16.07 -4.58 -6.02
N PHE A 198 16.73 -5.18 -5.04
CA PHE A 198 16.10 -5.55 -3.78
C PHE A 198 16.85 -4.91 -2.64
N ASP A 199 16.12 -4.30 -1.71
CA ASP A 199 16.62 -3.92 -0.41
C ASP A 199 16.30 -5.08 0.55
N LEU A 200 17.32 -5.71 1.14
CA LEU A 200 17.18 -6.90 1.96
C LEU A 200 17.36 -6.55 3.43
N THR A 201 16.54 -7.12 4.29
CA THR A 201 16.72 -6.99 5.74
C THR A 201 16.50 -8.34 6.45
N PRO A 202 17.50 -8.88 7.17
CA PRO A 202 17.38 -10.14 7.91
C PRO A 202 16.73 -10.00 9.28
N ASP A 203 16.45 -8.77 9.71
CA ASP A 203 16.08 -8.43 11.09
C ASP A 203 14.93 -7.41 11.14
N ASN A 204 14.04 -7.48 10.14
CA ASN A 204 12.81 -6.69 10.04
C ASN A 204 13.04 -5.18 10.03
N GLY A 205 14.09 -4.73 9.35
CA GLY A 205 14.37 -3.33 9.05
C GLY A 205 15.44 -2.68 9.90
N LYS A 206 16.20 -3.44 10.71
CA LYS A 206 17.29 -2.88 11.53
C LYS A 206 18.59 -2.78 10.73
N THR A 207 18.93 -3.79 9.95
CA THR A 207 20.07 -3.81 9.04
C THR A 207 19.63 -4.08 7.61
N TRP A 208 20.40 -3.55 6.67
CA TRP A 208 20.04 -3.52 5.26
C TRP A 208 21.23 -3.86 4.36
N SER A 209 20.95 -4.57 3.28
CA SER A 209 21.88 -4.75 2.14
C SER A 209 21.11 -4.61 0.83
N LYS A 210 21.84 -4.40 -0.28
CA LYS A 210 21.25 -4.23 -1.60
C LYS A 210 21.67 -5.38 -2.51
N LEU A 211 20.71 -5.94 -3.24
CA LEU A 211 20.93 -6.96 -4.27
C LEU A 211 20.47 -6.42 -5.64
N GLY A 212 21.35 -6.49 -6.63
CA GLY A 212 21.10 -5.98 -7.98
C GLY A 212 21.92 -4.73 -8.29
N PRO A 213 21.53 -3.95 -9.32
CA PRO A 213 20.29 -4.07 -10.09
C PRO A 213 20.21 -5.36 -10.93
N ILE A 214 18.99 -5.80 -11.26
CA ILE A 214 18.75 -6.99 -12.09
C ILE A 214 18.47 -6.67 -13.56
N ASN A 215 18.39 -5.39 -13.92
CA ASN A 215 18.27 -4.88 -15.28
C ASN A 215 19.19 -3.68 -15.51
N ASP A 216 19.45 -3.35 -16.78
CA ASP A 216 20.37 -2.29 -17.20
C ASP A 216 19.73 -0.89 -17.23
N GLY A 217 18.39 -0.83 -17.22
CA GLY A 217 17.60 0.40 -17.40
C GLY A 217 17.61 0.96 -18.83
N LYS A 218 18.10 0.18 -19.81
CA LYS A 218 18.16 0.56 -21.24
C LYS A 218 17.40 -0.43 -22.11
N THR A 219 17.71 -1.72 -21.98
CA THR A 219 17.04 -2.80 -22.71
C THR A 219 15.64 -3.02 -22.16
N TRP A 220 15.51 -2.97 -20.83
CA TRP A 220 14.25 -3.12 -20.12
C TRP A 220 14.08 -2.00 -19.11
N ASN A 221 12.97 -1.26 -19.22
CA ASN A 221 12.64 -0.14 -18.34
C ASN A 221 11.53 -0.59 -17.38
N VAL A 222 11.93 -1.25 -16.29
CA VAL A 222 11.03 -1.98 -15.37
C VAL A 222 10.94 -1.24 -14.03
N ILE A 223 9.72 -1.12 -13.50
CA ILE A 223 9.36 -0.55 -12.20
C ILE A 223 8.90 -1.64 -11.22
#